data_AF-A0A2V5URE9-F1
#
_entry.id   AF-A0A2V5URE9-F1
#
_cell.length_a   1.000
_cell.length_b   1.000
_cell.length_c   1.000
_cell.angle_alpha   90.00
_cell.angle_beta   90.00
_cell.angle_gamma   90.00
#
_symmetry.space_group_name_H-M   'P 1'
#
loop_
_entity.id
_entity.type
_entity.pdbx_description
1 polymer ?
#
loop_
_entity_poly.entity_id
_entity_poly.type
_entity_poly.pdbx_seq_one_letter_code
_entity_poly.pdbx_strand_id
1 'polypeptide(L)'
;MKMCALLVCAFLVGMSAVRDLNAETQPADADRYGPYPNNYKEIVMKCLDTQLIDAASARIEWNGDPKPADLGTKDEHFYGYLVNFKVNARNRFGAYTGMQSHGALIRNGEVIKGLGFGY
;
A
#
# COMPACT_ATOMS: atom_id res chain seq x y z
N MET A 1 -65.51 -12.83 -16.62
CA MET A 1 -64.60 -12.42 -15.52
C MET A 1 -63.21 -12.29 -16.12
N LYS A 2 -62.79 -11.10 -16.54
CA LYS A 2 -62.09 -10.06 -15.77
C LYS A 2 -60.59 -10.37 -15.62
N MET A 3 -59.81 -9.60 -16.39
CA MET A 3 -58.41 -9.19 -16.19
C MET A 3 -57.31 -10.26 -16.12
N CYS A 4 -56.30 -10.12 -16.95
CA CYS A 4 -54.90 -10.00 -16.52
C CYS A 4 -54.06 -9.46 -17.70
N ALA A 5 -53.92 -8.13 -17.72
CA ALA A 5 -52.86 -7.48 -18.47
C ALA A 5 -51.53 -7.78 -17.76
N LEU A 6 -50.53 -8.27 -18.50
CA LEU A 6 -49.15 -8.30 -18.03
C LEU A 6 -48.27 -7.62 -19.07
N LEU A 7 -48.00 -6.36 -18.78
CA LEU A 7 -47.04 -5.49 -19.40
C LEU A 7 -45.68 -5.82 -18.77
N VAL A 8 -44.75 -6.38 -19.55
CA VAL A 8 -43.36 -6.57 -19.11
C VAL A 8 -42.47 -5.71 -20.00
N CYS A 9 -42.01 -4.61 -19.43
CA CYS A 9 -41.11 -3.65 -20.03
C CYS A 9 -39.77 -4.30 -20.36
N ALA A 10 -39.37 -4.24 -21.64
CA ALA A 10 -38.01 -4.48 -22.06
C ALA A 10 -37.16 -3.24 -21.71
N PHE A 11 -36.27 -3.37 -20.72
CA PHE A 11 -35.18 -2.41 -20.52
C PHE A 11 -33.88 -3.02 -21.02
N LEU A 12 -33.50 -2.56 -22.20
CA LEU A 12 -32.23 -2.79 -22.87
C LEU A 12 -31.21 -1.74 -22.41
N VAL A 13 -29.98 -2.21 -22.18
CA VAL A 13 -28.69 -1.52 -22.26
C VAL A 13 -28.30 -0.56 -21.12
N GLY A 14 -27.14 -0.86 -20.54
CA GLY A 14 -26.34 0.09 -19.79
C GLY A 14 -25.21 -0.56 -18.98
N MET A 15 -24.40 -1.43 -19.58
CA MET A 15 -23.14 -1.86 -18.93
C MET A 15 -22.17 -0.67 -18.98
N SER A 16 -22.21 0.20 -17.97
CA SER A 16 -21.16 1.19 -17.78
C SER A 16 -19.90 0.44 -17.40
N ALA A 17 -19.01 0.27 -18.38
CA ALA A 17 -17.63 -0.10 -18.14
C ALA A 17 -17.07 0.86 -17.08
N VAL A 18 -16.86 0.36 -15.88
CA VAL A 18 -16.05 1.02 -14.87
C VAL A 18 -14.67 1.13 -15.50
N ARG A 19 -14.32 2.30 -16.01
CA ARG A 19 -12.94 2.58 -16.36
C ARG A 19 -12.27 2.86 -15.02
N ASP A 20 -11.63 1.84 -14.47
CA ASP A 20 -10.62 2.03 -13.43
C ASP A 20 -9.66 3.10 -13.96
N LEU A 21 -9.78 4.31 -13.39
CA LEU A 21 -8.84 5.39 -13.60
C LEU A 21 -7.59 4.98 -12.82
N ASN A 22 -6.83 4.04 -13.38
CA ASN A 22 -5.53 3.69 -12.86
C ASN A 22 -4.70 4.98 -13.00
N ALA A 23 -4.40 5.62 -11.88
CA ALA A 23 -3.53 6.77 -11.84
C ALA A 23 -2.17 6.29 -12.35
N GLU A 24 -1.95 6.42 -13.66
CA GLU A 24 -0.78 5.92 -14.35
C GLU A 24 0.43 6.74 -13.88
N THR A 25 1.02 6.28 -12.78
CA THR A 25 2.32 6.72 -12.33
C THR A 25 3.26 6.39 -13.49
N GLN A 26 3.85 7.42 -14.11
CA GLN A 26 4.82 7.22 -15.19
C GLN A 26 5.80 6.11 -14.79
N PRO A 27 6.08 5.13 -15.67
CA PRO A 27 6.96 4.03 -15.33
C PRO A 27 8.32 4.61 -14.95
N ALA A 28 8.65 4.52 -13.66
CA ALA A 28 9.96 4.88 -13.18
C ALA A 28 10.99 3.96 -13.84
N ASP A 29 12.22 4.46 -14.02
CA ASP A 29 13.33 3.70 -14.55
C ASP A 29 13.55 2.43 -13.72
N ALA A 30 13.17 1.28 -14.29
CA ALA A 30 13.21 -0.01 -13.61
C ALA A 30 14.65 -0.45 -13.31
N ASP A 31 15.63 -0.03 -14.12
CA ASP A 31 17.05 -0.32 -13.87
C ASP A 31 17.53 0.43 -12.62
N ARG A 32 17.04 1.66 -12.44
CA ARG A 32 17.39 2.50 -11.29
C ARG A 32 16.66 2.08 -10.01
N TYR A 33 15.34 1.94 -10.05
CA TYR A 33 14.50 1.75 -8.86
C TYR A 33 14.08 0.29 -8.60
N GLY A 34 14.36 -0.63 -9.53
CA GLY A 34 13.84 -2.00 -9.50
C GLY A 34 12.41 -2.09 -10.05
N PRO A 35 11.80 -3.30 -10.06
CA PRO A 35 10.43 -3.48 -10.50
C PRO A 35 9.44 -2.85 -9.51
N TYR A 36 8.33 -2.33 -10.03
CA TYR A 36 7.26 -1.77 -9.19
C TYR A 36 6.67 -2.84 -8.24
N PRO A 37 6.59 -2.58 -6.92
CA PRO A 37 6.15 -3.58 -5.95
C PRO A 37 4.62 -3.64 -5.88
N ASN A 38 4.00 -4.41 -6.78
CA ASN A 38 2.54 -4.59 -6.80
C ASN A 38 1.99 -5.14 -5.46
N ASN A 39 2.77 -5.95 -4.75
CA ASN A 39 2.41 -6.52 -3.45
C ASN A 39 3.07 -5.78 -2.26
N TYR A 40 3.28 -4.47 -2.39
CA TYR A 40 3.98 -3.66 -1.37
C TYR A 40 3.43 -3.82 0.06
N LYS A 41 2.12 -4.02 0.21
CA LYS A 41 1.49 -4.22 1.53
C LYS A 41 2.02 -5.49 2.21
N GLU A 42 2.13 -6.59 1.47
CA GLU A 42 2.66 -7.86 1.99
C GLU A 42 4.14 -7.73 2.36
N ILE A 43 4.92 -7.05 1.51
CA ILE A 43 6.35 -6.79 1.74
C ILE A 43 6.55 -5.99 3.03
N VAL A 44 5.77 -4.91 3.21
CA VAL A 44 5.81 -4.09 4.43
C VAL A 44 5.35 -4.89 5.65
N MET A 45 4.28 -5.68 5.54
CA MET A 45 3.79 -6.51 6.64
C MET A 45 4.85 -7.51 7.11
N LYS A 46 5.50 -8.22 6.18
CA LYS A 46 6.60 -9.14 6.49
C LYS A 46 7.78 -8.43 7.18
N CYS A 47 8.05 -7.18 6.79
CA CYS A 47 9.07 -6.38 7.44
C CYS A 47 8.66 -6.00 8.88
N LEU A 48 7.41 -5.57 9.07
CA LEU A 48 6.86 -5.23 10.39
C LEU A 48 6.81 -6.43 11.34
N ASP A 49 6.61 -7.65 10.85
CA ASP A 49 6.68 -8.88 11.66
C ASP A 49 8.02 -9.05 12.37
N THR A 50 9.10 -8.49 11.82
CA THR A 50 10.44 -8.53 12.42
C THR A 50 10.73 -7.35 13.35
N GLN A 51 9.96 -6.28 13.27
CA GLN A 51 10.23 -5.02 13.98
C GLN A 51 9.28 -4.75 15.15
N LEU A 52 8.03 -5.20 15.05
CA LEU A 52 7.01 -4.96 16.07
C LEU A 52 7.01 -6.08 17.12
N ILE A 53 6.81 -5.70 18.39
CA ILE A 53 6.70 -6.66 19.50
C ILE A 53 5.45 -7.55 19.34
N ASP A 54 4.33 -6.98 18.90
CA ASP A 54 3.08 -7.68 18.62
C ASP A 54 2.59 -7.27 17.22
N ALA A 55 3.21 -7.84 16.18
CA ALA A 55 2.89 -7.51 14.80
C ALA A 55 1.44 -7.87 14.42
N ALA A 56 0.88 -8.94 15.01
CA ALA A 56 -0.52 -9.33 14.80
C ALA A 56 -1.53 -8.28 15.30
N SER A 57 -1.12 -7.40 16.22
CA SER A 57 -1.94 -6.28 16.68
C SER A 57 -1.92 -5.05 15.77
N ALA A 58 -1.03 -5.02 14.77
CA ALA A 58 -0.76 -3.83 13.99
C ALA A 58 -2.02 -3.36 13.24
N ARG A 59 -2.36 -2.09 13.43
CA ARG A 59 -3.37 -1.37 12.65
C ARG A 59 -2.65 -0.41 11.73
N ILE A 60 -2.85 -0.57 10.42
CA ILE A 60 -2.10 0.19 9.41
C ILE A 60 -3.03 1.09 8.59
N GLU A 61 -2.63 2.35 8.45
CA GLU A 61 -3.20 3.30 7.49
C GLU A 61 -2.21 3.50 6.33
N TRP A 62 -2.59 3.11 5.11
CA TRP A 62 -1.75 3.30 3.93
C TRP A 62 -1.90 4.72 3.37
N ASN A 63 -0.80 5.44 3.18
CA ASN A 63 -0.80 6.83 2.70
C ASN A 63 -0.42 6.90 1.21
N GLY A 64 -1.24 6.25 0.38
CA GLY A 64 -1.07 6.20 -1.07
C GLY A 64 -0.14 5.07 -1.54
N ASP A 65 0.03 5.01 -2.85
CA ASP A 65 0.81 3.97 -3.53
C ASP A 65 2.32 4.22 -3.48
N PRO A 66 3.15 3.17 -3.66
CA PRO A 66 4.60 3.28 -3.72
C PRO A 66 5.07 4.32 -4.76
N LYS A 67 5.99 5.21 -4.35
CA LYS A 67 6.57 6.25 -5.23
C LYS A 67 8.07 6.07 -5.37
N PRO A 68 8.66 6.24 -6.57
CA PRO A 68 10.11 6.19 -6.73
C PRO A 68 10.78 7.24 -5.85
N ALA A 69 11.84 6.85 -5.14
CA ALA A 69 12.57 7.70 -4.22
C ALA A 69 14.06 7.34 -4.18
N ASP A 70 14.88 8.35 -3.95
CA ASP A 70 16.29 8.22 -3.55
C ASP A 70 16.40 8.73 -2.12
N LEU A 71 16.65 7.82 -1.17
CA LEU A 71 16.84 8.15 0.25
C LEU A 71 18.31 8.18 0.65
N GLY A 72 19.16 8.42 -0.33
CA GLY A 72 20.59 8.55 -0.17
C GLY A 72 21.08 9.85 0.45
N THR A 73 22.35 9.85 0.80
CA THR A 73 23.15 11.06 1.05
C THR A 73 24.22 11.17 -0.03
N LYS A 74 25.13 12.16 0.05
CA LYS A 74 26.12 12.43 -1.01
C LYS A 74 26.97 11.22 -1.40
N ASP A 75 27.23 10.30 -0.47
CA ASP A 75 28.16 9.20 -0.65
C ASP A 75 27.47 7.82 -0.80
N GLU A 76 26.16 7.74 -0.51
CA GLU A 76 25.42 6.48 -0.55
C GLU A 76 23.99 6.74 -1.00
N HIS A 77 23.61 6.16 -2.15
CA HIS A 77 22.28 6.29 -2.73
C HIS A 77 21.42 5.04 -2.51
N PHE A 78 20.18 5.25 -2.07
CA PHE A 78 19.19 4.18 -1.89
C PHE A 78 18.01 4.42 -2.81
N TYR A 79 18.06 3.78 -3.98
CA TYR A 79 16.97 3.82 -4.95
C TYR A 79 15.95 2.72 -4.68
N GLY A 80 14.67 3.08 -4.70
CA GLY A 80 13.57 2.13 -4.64
C GLY A 80 12.21 2.83 -4.68
N TYR A 81 11.17 2.12 -4.29
CA TYR A 81 9.83 2.65 -4.14
C TYR A 81 9.50 2.88 -2.66
N LEU A 82 9.33 4.14 -2.28
CA LEU A 82 8.94 4.53 -0.93
C LEU A 82 7.44 4.36 -0.74
N VAL A 83 7.09 3.57 0.27
CA VAL A 83 5.72 3.40 0.77
C VAL A 83 5.60 4.16 2.08
N ASN A 84 4.70 5.13 2.15
CA ASN A 84 4.38 5.85 3.39
C ASN A 84 3.12 5.25 4.01
N PHE A 85 3.15 5.02 5.32
CA PHE A 85 2.03 4.46 6.06
C PHE A 85 2.07 4.95 7.51
N LYS A 86 0.98 4.72 8.24
CA LYS A 86 0.98 4.81 9.69
C LYS A 86 0.73 3.46 10.29
N VAL A 87 1.32 3.18 11.44
CA VAL A 87 1.06 1.96 12.20
C VAL A 87 0.80 2.28 13.66
N ASN A 88 -0.14 1.56 14.25
CA ASN A 88 -0.38 1.51 15.69
C ASN A 88 -0.37 0.04 16.12
N ALA A 89 0.55 -0.33 17.00
CA ALA A 89 0.72 -1.69 17.50
C ALA A 89 0.87 -1.71 19.02
N ARG A 90 0.63 -2.87 19.64
CA ARG A 90 0.82 -3.04 21.07
C ARG A 90 2.30 -3.15 21.42
N ASN A 91 2.67 -2.53 22.54
CA ASN A 91 3.97 -2.72 23.16
C ASN A 91 3.99 -3.97 24.06
N ARG A 92 5.14 -4.23 24.69
CA ARG A 92 5.33 -5.36 25.62
C ARG A 92 4.40 -5.38 26.85
N PHE A 93 3.75 -4.25 27.15
CA PHE A 93 2.79 -4.13 28.24
C PHE A 93 1.33 -4.29 27.77
N GLY A 94 1.12 -4.62 26.48
CA GLY A 94 -0.21 -4.84 25.89
C GLY A 94 -0.97 -3.56 25.53
N ALA A 95 -0.40 -2.38 25.76
CA ALA A 95 -1.00 -1.10 25.39
C ALA A 95 -0.57 -0.69 23.97
N TYR A 96 -1.48 -0.07 23.23
CA TYR A 96 -1.16 0.55 21.94
C TYR A 96 -0.22 1.74 22.12
N THR A 97 0.78 1.87 21.24
CA THR A 97 1.77 2.95 21.28
C THR A 97 1.25 4.26 20.70
N GLY A 98 0.10 4.24 20.01
CA GLY A 98 -0.44 5.36 19.26
C GLY A 98 -0.15 5.24 17.77
N MET A 99 -0.86 6.01 16.95
CA MET A 99 -0.69 5.98 15.49
C MET A 99 0.55 6.77 15.08
N GLN A 100 1.57 6.08 14.55
CA GLN A 100 2.87 6.65 14.20
C GLN A 100 3.12 6.56 12.70
N SER A 101 3.72 7.58 12.10
CA SER A 101 4.04 7.62 10.66
C SER A 101 5.40 6.98 10.37
N HIS A 102 5.44 6.11 9.36
CA HIS A 102 6.63 5.39 8.93
C HIS A 102 6.74 5.37 7.40
N GLY A 103 7.95 5.02 6.94
CA GLY A 103 8.22 4.76 5.53
C GLY A 103 8.98 3.45 5.35
N ALA A 104 8.74 2.77 4.23
CA ALA A 104 9.52 1.62 3.80
C ALA A 104 9.96 1.82 2.36
N LEU A 105 11.27 1.83 2.11
CA LEU A 105 11.84 1.85 0.78
C LEU A 105 11.97 0.40 0.29
N ILE A 106 11.21 0.05 -0.74
CA ILE A 106 11.19 -1.29 -1.33
C ILE A 106 12.04 -1.31 -2.58
N ARG A 107 12.90 -2.32 -2.72
CA ARG A 107 13.59 -2.64 -3.98
C ARG A 107 13.64 -4.14 -4.13
N ASN A 108 13.36 -4.64 -5.34
CA ASN A 108 13.43 -6.08 -5.67
C ASN A 108 12.65 -7.00 -4.71
N GLY A 109 11.48 -6.55 -4.25
CA GLY A 109 10.60 -7.34 -3.38
C GLY A 109 10.95 -7.28 -1.89
N GLU A 110 11.93 -6.47 -1.48
CA GLU A 110 12.40 -6.38 -0.10
C GLU A 110 12.44 -4.93 0.39
N VAL A 111 12.22 -4.73 1.70
CA VAL A 111 12.44 -3.42 2.34
C VAL A 111 13.94 -3.25 2.57
N ILE A 112 14.56 -2.35 1.80
CA ILE A 112 15.99 -2.05 1.90
C ILE A 112 16.29 -0.92 2.89
N LYS A 113 15.28 -0.11 3.25
CA LYS A 113 15.42 0.96 4.25
C LYS A 113 14.08 1.29 4.92
N GLY A 114 14.06 1.35 6.25
CA GLY A 114 12.94 1.86 7.03
C GLY A 114 13.13 3.33 7.43
N LEU A 115 12.03 4.08 7.51
CA LEU A 115 11.99 5.46 8.00
C LEU A 115 11.04 5.54 9.20
N GLY A 116 11.42 6.27 10.24
CA GLY A 116 10.59 6.51 11.43
C GLY A 116 10.60 5.35 12.44
N PHE A 117 11.30 4.26 12.18
CA PHE A 117 11.58 3.23 13.19
C PHE A 117 12.74 3.72 14.06
N GLY A 118 12.55 3.76 15.38
CA GLY A 118 13.58 4.21 16.32
C GLY A 118 14.82 3.31 16.24
N TYR A 119 16.00 3.94 16.19
CA TYR A 119 17.31 3.27 16.23
C TYR A 119 17.73 2.97 17.66
#